data_AF-X1U6G8-F1
#
_entry.id   AF-X1U6G8-F1
#
_cell.length_a   1.000
_cell.length_b   1.000
_cell.length_c   1.000
_cell.angle_alpha   90.00
_cell.angle_beta   90.00
_cell.angle_gamma   90.00
#
_symmetry.space_group_name_H-M   'P 1'
#
loop_
_entity.id
_entity.type
_entity.pdbx_description
1 polymer ?
#
loop_
_entity_poly.entity_id
_entity_poly.type
_entity_poly.pdbx_seq_one_letter_code
_entity_poly.pdbx_strand_id
1 'polypeptide(L)'
;GEPVPCGKEGRIIVTNLHNYAMPFIRYDIGDLGVLSDEACPCGRGLPLLSKLNGRTTDFVVTKSGQMIPGMALTRMFQFLASKGVTQFQLVQERPGEVIINLVLDEEKEKHDNKLTDGIIEHYHGIFGKDMKIIVDFPGYIPITKDGKRRLVVSKIRNNSPHL
;
A
#
# COMPACT_ATOMS: atom_id res chain seq x y z
N GLY A 1 16.00 15.25 4.20
CA GLY A 1 16.25 13.97 3.51
C GLY A 1 17.07 14.28 2.29
N GLU A 2 18.05 13.44 2.01
CA GLU A 2 19.04 13.67 0.95
C GLU A 2 18.58 13.09 -0.39
N PRO A 3 19.00 13.68 -1.52
CA PRO A 3 18.83 13.08 -2.84
C PRO A 3 19.48 11.70 -2.92
N VAL A 4 18.87 10.79 -3.68
CA VAL A 4 19.44 9.48 -4.00
C VAL A 4 20.05 9.49 -5.42
N PRO A 5 21.09 8.68 -5.71
CA PRO A 5 21.65 8.58 -7.05
C PRO A 5 20.66 7.95 -8.04
N CYS A 6 20.88 8.17 -9.34
CA CYS A 6 20.15 7.46 -10.39
C CYS A 6 20.28 5.94 -10.22
N GLY A 7 19.24 5.21 -10.62
CA GLY A 7 19.13 3.75 -10.42
C GLY A 7 18.69 3.35 -9.02
N LYS A 8 18.71 4.25 -8.02
CA LYS A 8 18.20 3.96 -6.67
C LYS A 8 16.81 4.54 -6.45
N GLU A 9 16.00 3.78 -5.72
CA GLU A 9 14.65 4.19 -5.34
C GLU A 9 14.69 5.29 -4.28
N GLY A 10 13.87 6.31 -4.47
CA GLY A 10 13.71 7.41 -3.53
C GLY A 10 12.30 7.99 -3.52
N ARG A 11 12.03 8.88 -2.57
CA ARG A 11 10.75 9.60 -2.50
C ARG A 11 10.73 10.73 -3.52
N ILE A 12 9.63 10.86 -4.26
CA ILE A 12 9.43 11.93 -5.23
C ILE A 12 9.00 13.19 -4.48
N ILE A 13 9.81 14.24 -4.59
CA ILE A 13 9.58 15.55 -3.98
C ILE A 13 9.39 16.57 -5.09
N VAL A 14 8.29 17.33 -5.03
CA VAL A 14 7.89 18.24 -6.11
C VAL A 14 7.94 19.69 -5.66
N THR A 15 8.45 20.56 -6.53
CA THR A 15 8.30 22.02 -6.38
C THR A 15 7.53 22.55 -7.59
N ASN A 16 6.44 23.26 -7.35
CA ASN A 16 5.68 23.91 -8.41
C ASN A 16 6.33 25.27 -8.74
N LEU A 17 6.78 25.42 -9.99
CA LEU A 17 7.45 26.63 -10.48
C LEU A 17 6.53 27.60 -11.25
N HIS A 18 5.23 27.29 -11.36
CA HIS A 18 4.28 28.07 -12.17
C HIS A 18 3.03 28.52 -11.39
N ASN A 19 2.62 27.82 -10.33
CA ASN A 19 1.48 28.26 -9.52
C ASN A 19 1.91 29.34 -8.50
N TYR A 20 1.67 30.60 -8.83
CA TYR A 20 1.97 31.76 -7.96
C TYR A 20 0.92 31.99 -6.86
N ALA A 21 -0.31 31.50 -7.03
CA ALA A 21 -1.37 31.69 -6.04
C ALA A 21 -1.19 30.79 -4.81
N MET A 22 -0.78 29.54 -5.04
CA MET A 22 -0.51 28.56 -3.99
C MET A 22 0.70 27.69 -4.37
N PRO A 23 1.93 28.18 -4.16
CA PRO A 23 3.13 27.44 -4.51
C PRO A 23 3.36 26.28 -3.55
N PHE A 24 3.66 25.10 -4.10
CA PHE A 24 4.15 23.95 -3.33
C PHE A 24 5.66 23.89 -3.44
N ILE A 25 6.36 23.99 -2.32
CA ILE A 25 7.83 24.00 -2.25
C ILE A 25 8.30 22.75 -1.53
N ARG A 26 9.14 21.95 -2.20
CA ARG A 26 9.64 20.66 -1.68
C ARG A 26 8.54 19.79 -1.09
N TYR A 27 7.39 19.75 -1.77
CA TYR A 27 6.22 19.05 -1.31
C TYR A 27 6.37 17.54 -1.53
N ASP A 28 6.13 16.79 -0.47
CA ASP A 28 6.20 15.35 -0.44
C ASP A 28 4.85 14.76 -0.87
N ILE A 29 4.80 14.26 -2.09
CA ILE A 29 3.57 13.66 -2.66
C ILE A 29 3.33 12.22 -2.16
N GLY A 30 4.29 11.63 -1.44
CA GLY A 30 4.21 10.29 -0.86
C GLY A 30 4.56 9.14 -1.81
N ASP A 31 4.93 9.46 -3.05
CA ASP A 31 5.22 8.50 -4.12
C ASP A 31 6.71 8.09 -4.14
N LEU A 32 6.99 6.86 -4.56
CA LEU A 32 8.32 6.31 -4.80
C LEU A 32 8.62 6.22 -6.29
N GLY A 33 9.87 6.49 -6.65
CA GLY A 33 10.33 6.33 -8.02
C GLY A 33 11.83 6.13 -8.13
N VAL A 34 12.25 5.75 -9.34
CA VAL A 34 13.65 5.56 -9.71
C VAL A 34 13.96 6.46 -10.91
N LEU A 35 14.99 7.29 -10.78
CA LEU A 35 15.51 8.06 -11.91
C LEU A 35 16.47 7.20 -12.74
N SER A 36 16.40 7.32 -14.07
CA SER A 36 17.38 6.74 -14.99
C SER A 36 18.59 7.65 -15.13
N ASP A 37 19.73 7.05 -15.44
CA ASP A 37 20.93 7.75 -15.94
C ASP A 37 20.94 7.89 -17.48
N GLU A 38 19.99 7.24 -18.16
CA GLU A 38 19.85 7.31 -19.62
C GLU A 38 19.29 8.66 -20.11
N ALA A 39 19.65 9.00 -21.36
CA ALA A 39 19.05 10.12 -22.07
C ALA A 39 17.75 9.69 -22.77
N CYS A 40 16.78 10.60 -22.87
CA CYS A 40 15.52 10.30 -23.55
C CYS A 40 15.74 10.19 -25.07
N PRO A 41 15.28 9.12 -25.75
CA PRO A 41 15.48 8.96 -27.19
C PRO A 41 14.81 10.05 -28.04
N CYS A 42 13.86 10.82 -27.48
CA CYS A 42 13.28 11.97 -28.17
C CYS A 42 14.15 13.24 -28.14
N GLY A 43 15.32 13.21 -27.49
CA GLY A 43 16.26 14.33 -27.44
C GLY A 43 16.00 15.36 -26.33
N ARG A 44 14.98 15.17 -25.49
CA ARG A 44 14.75 16.03 -24.31
C ARG A 44 15.81 15.76 -23.23
N GLY A 45 16.41 16.83 -22.70
CA GLY A 45 17.44 16.77 -21.64
C GLY A 45 16.90 16.76 -20.20
N LEU A 46 15.63 16.41 -19.98
CA LEU A 46 15.05 16.31 -18.64
C LEU A 46 15.36 14.94 -18.03
N PRO A 47 15.44 14.82 -16.68
CA PRO A 47 15.59 13.54 -16.01
C PRO A 47 14.48 12.55 -16.40
N LEU A 48 14.85 11.29 -16.60
CA LEU A 48 13.92 10.21 -16.90
C LEU A 48 13.51 9.48 -15.63
N LEU A 49 12.21 9.24 -15.47
CA LEU A 49 11.69 8.34 -14.45
C LEU A 49 11.59 6.93 -15.06
N SER A 50 12.46 6.00 -14.64
CA SER A 50 12.47 4.63 -15.16
C SER A 50 11.41 3.75 -14.50
N LYS A 51 11.08 4.03 -13.23
CA LYS A 51 10.02 3.33 -12.49
C LYS A 51 9.25 4.28 -11.59
N LEU A 52 7.94 4.09 -11.53
CA LEU A 52 7.02 4.71 -10.57
C LEU A 52 6.41 3.60 -9.72
N ASN A 53 6.86 3.47 -8.47
CA ASN A 53 6.56 2.31 -7.62
C ASN A 53 5.33 2.53 -6.73
N GLY A 54 4.55 3.58 -7.01
CA GLY A 54 3.34 3.92 -6.27
C GLY A 54 3.62 4.64 -4.96
N ARG A 55 2.64 4.65 -4.06
CA ARG A 55 2.77 5.30 -2.75
C ARG A 55 3.52 4.43 -1.76
N THR A 56 4.39 5.07 -0.98
CA THR A 56 5.18 4.48 0.11
C THR A 56 4.39 3.61 1.09
N THR A 57 3.07 3.76 1.18
CA THR A 57 2.25 3.19 2.25
C THR A 57 1.35 2.03 1.82
N ASP A 58 1.29 1.72 0.53
CA ASP A 58 0.22 0.89 -0.02
C ASP A 58 0.80 -0.37 -0.68
N PHE A 59 1.62 -1.15 0.04
CA PHE A 59 2.06 -2.48 -0.44
C PHE A 59 2.14 -3.49 0.70
N VAL A 60 2.08 -4.78 0.36
CA VAL A 60 2.34 -5.91 1.27
C VAL A 60 3.47 -6.74 0.67
N VAL A 61 4.44 -7.16 1.49
CA VAL A 61 5.59 -7.96 1.10
C VAL A 61 5.33 -9.43 1.42
N THR A 62 5.36 -10.29 0.42
CA THR A 62 5.23 -11.75 0.61
C THR A 62 6.47 -12.34 1.29
N LYS A 63 6.41 -13.63 1.63
CA LYS A 63 7.56 -14.34 2.22
C LYS A 63 8.75 -14.43 1.25
N SER A 64 8.51 -14.44 -0.05
CA SER A 64 9.54 -14.44 -1.09
C SER A 64 10.13 -13.05 -1.38
N GLY A 65 9.65 -11.99 -0.71
CA GLY A 65 10.09 -10.62 -0.93
C GLY A 65 9.37 -9.90 -2.06
N GLN A 66 8.38 -10.53 -2.70
CA GLN A 66 7.56 -9.87 -3.72
C GLN A 66 6.68 -8.79 -3.08
N MET A 67 6.63 -7.61 -3.70
CA MET A 67 5.75 -6.53 -3.28
C MET A 67 4.42 -6.57 -4.05
N ILE A 68 3.31 -6.66 -3.31
CA ILE A 68 1.96 -6.65 -3.84
C ILE A 68 1.34 -5.26 -3.62
N PRO A 69 0.94 -4.55 -4.68
CA PRO A 69 0.31 -3.23 -4.56
C PRO A 69 -1.02 -3.29 -3.81
N GLY A 70 -1.24 -2.37 -2.88
CA GLY A 70 -2.41 -2.29 -2.00
C GLY A 70 -3.73 -2.14 -2.75
N MET A 71 -3.70 -1.48 -3.90
CA MET A 71 -4.84 -1.38 -4.82
C MET A 71 -5.34 -2.73 -5.36
N ALA A 72 -4.47 -3.75 -5.44
CA ALA A 72 -4.91 -5.11 -5.75
C ALA A 72 -5.66 -5.76 -4.57
N LEU A 73 -5.28 -5.38 -3.34
CA LEU A 73 -5.78 -5.97 -2.10
C LEU A 73 -7.12 -5.39 -1.64
N THR A 74 -7.39 -4.13 -1.98
CA THR A 74 -8.62 -3.44 -1.55
C THR A 74 -9.85 -3.79 -2.38
N ARG A 75 -9.71 -4.50 -3.50
CA ARG A 75 -10.85 -4.86 -4.37
C ARG A 75 -11.92 -5.70 -3.66
N MET A 76 -11.51 -6.53 -2.70
CA MET A 76 -12.43 -7.39 -1.95
C MET A 76 -13.34 -6.60 -0.99
N PHE A 77 -12.99 -5.35 -0.66
CA PHE A 77 -13.74 -4.57 0.32
C PHE A 77 -15.21 -4.38 -0.06
N GLN A 78 -15.52 -4.14 -1.33
CA GLN A 78 -16.91 -3.94 -1.76
C GLN A 78 -17.75 -5.22 -1.63
N PHE A 79 -17.16 -6.38 -1.88
CA PHE A 79 -17.78 -7.67 -1.61
C PHE A 79 -18.02 -7.87 -0.12
N LEU A 80 -17.02 -7.58 0.72
CA LEU A 80 -17.15 -7.67 2.17
C LEU A 80 -18.23 -6.73 2.74
N ALA A 81 -18.35 -5.52 2.20
CA ALA A 81 -19.40 -4.58 2.58
C ALA A 81 -20.80 -5.18 2.36
N SER A 82 -21.02 -5.89 1.24
CA SER A 82 -22.28 -6.61 1.00
C SER A 82 -22.56 -7.73 2.01
N LYS A 83 -21.51 -8.25 2.64
CA LYS A 83 -21.59 -9.26 3.70
C LYS A 83 -21.76 -8.64 5.10
N GLY A 84 -21.78 -7.31 5.21
CA GLY A 84 -21.96 -6.57 6.46
C GLY A 84 -20.67 -6.27 7.21
N VAL A 85 -19.54 -6.23 6.50
CA VAL A 85 -18.30 -5.63 7.02
C VAL A 85 -18.40 -4.12 6.84
N THR A 86 -18.37 -3.36 7.93
CA THR A 86 -18.47 -1.89 7.93
C THR A 86 -17.09 -1.22 7.87
N GLN A 87 -16.04 -1.88 8.36
CA GLN A 87 -14.67 -1.38 8.29
C GLN A 87 -13.69 -2.51 7.96
N PHE A 88 -12.64 -2.19 7.21
CA PHE A 88 -11.64 -3.14 6.71
C PHE A 88 -10.25 -2.52 6.76
N GLN A 89 -9.25 -3.30 7.20
CA GLN A 89 -7.85 -2.92 7.09
C GLN A 89 -6.93 -4.15 7.02
N LEU A 90 -5.99 -4.11 6.09
CA LEU A 90 -4.83 -5.01 6.05
C LEU A 90 -3.66 -4.35 6.76
N VAL A 91 -3.08 -5.03 7.75
CA VAL A 91 -1.89 -4.59 8.47
C VAL A 91 -0.78 -5.61 8.31
N GLN A 92 0.40 -5.16 7.90
CA GLN A 92 1.59 -5.98 7.84
C GLN A 92 2.66 -5.43 8.77
N GLU A 93 3.13 -6.28 9.69
CA GLU A 93 4.23 -5.93 10.59
C GLU A 93 5.58 -6.51 10.14
N ARG A 94 5.56 -7.66 9.45
CA ARG A 94 6.74 -8.36 8.95
C ARG A 94 6.46 -9.09 7.62
N PRO A 95 7.48 -9.34 6.78
CA PRO A 95 7.28 -10.06 5.50
C PRO A 95 6.63 -11.43 5.71
N GLY A 96 5.75 -11.83 4.78
CA GLY A 96 5.12 -13.15 4.81
C GLY A 96 3.96 -13.30 5.82
N GLU A 97 3.59 -12.24 6.52
CA GLU A 97 2.46 -12.23 7.45
C GLU A 97 1.59 -10.99 7.26
N VAL A 98 0.27 -11.16 7.35
CA VAL A 98 -0.68 -10.06 7.30
C VAL A 98 -1.86 -10.32 8.24
N ILE A 99 -2.35 -9.24 8.87
CA ILE A 99 -3.54 -9.21 9.70
C ILE A 99 -4.64 -8.50 8.90
N ILE A 100 -5.82 -9.10 8.81
CA ILE A 100 -7.01 -8.55 8.17
C ILE A 100 -8.00 -8.21 9.28
N ASN A 101 -8.09 -6.93 9.59
CA ASN A 101 -9.01 -6.38 10.57
C ASN A 101 -10.37 -6.11 9.92
N LEU A 102 -11.44 -6.64 10.50
CA LEU A 102 -12.82 -6.49 10.05
C LEU A 102 -13.70 -5.97 11.18
N VAL A 103 -14.46 -4.91 10.95
CA VAL A 103 -15.56 -4.51 11.84
C VAL A 103 -16.85 -4.94 11.18
N LEU A 104 -17.68 -5.70 11.90
CA LEU A 104 -19.00 -6.13 11.42
C LEU A 104 -20.07 -5.12 11.84
N ASP A 105 -21.17 -5.09 11.11
CA ASP A 105 -22.38 -4.39 11.52
C ASP A 105 -22.98 -5.05 12.78
N GLU A 106 -23.56 -4.24 13.67
CA GLU A 106 -24.10 -4.68 14.97
C GLU A 106 -25.21 -5.73 14.80
N GLU A 107 -25.95 -5.71 13.68
CA GLU A 107 -26.98 -6.71 13.37
C GLU A 107 -26.42 -8.06 12.89
N LYS A 108 -25.12 -8.14 12.57
CA LYS A 108 -24.43 -9.35 12.09
C LYS A 108 -23.32 -9.81 13.03
N GLU A 109 -23.62 -9.78 14.33
CA GLU A 109 -22.71 -10.19 15.42
C GLU A 109 -22.16 -11.62 15.33
N LYS A 110 -22.76 -12.50 14.50
CA LYS A 110 -22.29 -13.88 14.39
C LYS A 110 -21.26 -14.01 13.26
N HIS A 111 -19.99 -13.97 13.66
CA HIS A 111 -18.88 -14.41 12.84
C HIS A 111 -19.15 -15.84 12.32
N ASP A 112 -19.33 -15.99 11.00
CA ASP A 112 -19.41 -17.28 10.32
C ASP A 112 -18.00 -17.69 9.89
N ASN A 113 -17.55 -18.88 10.30
CA ASN A 113 -16.27 -19.45 9.87
C ASN A 113 -16.13 -19.45 8.34
N LYS A 114 -17.23 -19.64 7.60
CA LYS A 114 -17.23 -19.60 6.13
C LYS A 114 -16.78 -18.26 5.55
N LEU A 115 -17.10 -17.14 6.22
CA LEU A 115 -16.65 -15.83 5.78
C LEU A 115 -15.13 -15.70 5.93
N THR A 116 -14.58 -16.13 7.08
CA THR A 116 -13.14 -16.09 7.32
C THR A 116 -12.38 -17.04 6.40
N ASP A 117 -12.87 -18.26 6.21
CA ASP A 117 -12.26 -19.23 5.30
C ASP A 117 -12.22 -18.68 3.87
N GLY A 118 -13.33 -18.07 3.39
CA GLY A 118 -13.38 -17.47 2.06
C GLY A 118 -12.45 -16.26 1.88
N ILE A 119 -12.27 -15.45 2.93
CA ILE A 119 -11.32 -14.34 2.95
C ILE A 119 -9.88 -14.85 2.87
N ILE A 120 -9.55 -15.85 3.69
CA ILE A 120 -8.23 -16.48 3.72
C ILE A 120 -7.93 -17.12 2.35
N GLU A 121 -8.88 -17.85 1.78
CA GLU A 121 -8.72 -18.47 0.46
C GLU A 121 -8.51 -17.43 -0.64
N HIS A 122 -9.30 -16.36 -0.67
CA HIS A 122 -9.15 -15.28 -1.63
C HIS A 122 -7.76 -14.66 -1.57
N TYR A 123 -7.30 -14.29 -0.37
CA TYR A 123 -6.00 -13.64 -0.20
C TYR A 123 -4.83 -14.61 -0.42
N HIS A 124 -4.98 -15.90 -0.14
CA HIS A 124 -4.00 -16.90 -0.58
C HIS A 124 -3.89 -17.00 -2.10
N GLY A 125 -4.98 -16.77 -2.83
CA GLY A 125 -4.95 -16.67 -4.30
C GLY A 125 -4.13 -15.48 -4.81
N ILE A 126 -3.93 -14.44 -3.99
CA ILE A 126 -3.14 -13.25 -4.32
C ILE A 126 -1.69 -13.37 -3.81
N PHE A 127 -1.51 -13.76 -2.55
CA PHE A 127 -0.20 -13.77 -1.89
C PHE A 127 0.59 -15.06 -2.06
N GLY A 128 -0.08 -16.19 -2.33
CA GLY A 128 0.50 -17.52 -2.22
C GLY A 128 0.08 -18.24 -0.94
N LYS A 129 0.17 -19.58 -0.95
CA LYS A 129 -0.26 -20.47 0.15
C LYS A 129 0.66 -20.42 1.37
N ASP A 130 1.89 -19.93 1.21
CA ASP A 130 2.90 -19.80 2.25
C ASP A 130 2.77 -18.51 3.08
N MET A 131 1.89 -17.59 2.66
CA MET A 131 1.56 -16.37 3.39
C MET A 131 0.76 -16.70 4.65
N LYS A 132 1.21 -16.22 5.82
CA LYS A 132 0.42 -16.31 7.05
C LYS A 132 -0.64 -15.20 7.05
N ILE A 133 -1.92 -15.58 7.07
CA ILE A 133 -3.06 -14.65 7.10
C ILE A 133 -3.78 -14.84 8.44
N ILE A 134 -3.94 -13.75 9.17
CA ILE A 134 -4.71 -13.69 10.42
C ILE A 134 -5.92 -12.82 10.15
N VAL A 135 -7.12 -13.29 10.48
CA VAL A 135 -8.33 -12.46 10.44
C VAL A 135 -8.68 -12.07 11.87
N ASP A 136 -8.87 -10.78 12.11
CA ASP A 136 -9.21 -10.21 13.41
C ASP A 136 -10.46 -9.34 13.31
N PHE A 137 -11.19 -9.23 14.41
CA PHE A 137 -12.45 -8.53 14.49
C PHE A 137 -12.42 -7.43 15.56
N PRO A 138 -11.63 -6.36 15.37
CA PRO A 138 -11.67 -5.24 16.30
C PRO A 138 -13.06 -4.61 16.28
N GLY A 139 -13.50 -4.04 17.41
CA GLY A 139 -14.75 -3.25 17.43
C GLY A 139 -14.66 -1.94 16.64
N TYR A 140 -13.45 -1.48 16.32
CA TYR A 140 -13.22 -0.22 15.63
C TYR A 140 -11.81 -0.14 15.00
N ILE A 141 -11.71 0.45 13.81
CA ILE A 141 -10.45 0.77 13.14
C ILE A 141 -10.24 2.31 13.11
N PRO A 142 -9.18 2.82 13.77
CA PRO A 142 -8.89 4.26 13.84
C PRO A 142 -8.64 4.92 12.48
N ILE A 143 -9.03 6.20 12.39
CA ILE A 143 -8.67 7.09 11.28
C ILE A 143 -7.27 7.69 11.52
N THR A 144 -6.57 8.03 10.43
CA THR A 144 -5.31 8.77 10.51
C THR A 144 -5.55 10.22 10.96
N LYS A 145 -4.46 10.92 11.33
CA LYS A 145 -4.49 12.35 11.68
C LYS A 145 -5.14 13.23 10.60
N ASP A 146 -5.05 12.81 9.33
CA ASP A 146 -5.65 13.50 8.18
C ASP A 146 -7.12 13.10 7.93
N GLY A 147 -7.75 12.40 8.87
CA GLY A 147 -9.17 12.02 8.82
C GLY A 147 -9.50 10.84 7.90
N LYS A 148 -8.50 10.13 7.36
CA LYS A 148 -8.70 9.03 6.41
C LYS A 148 -8.47 7.66 7.06
N ARG A 149 -9.22 6.64 6.66
CA ARG A 149 -8.86 5.24 6.97
C ARG A 149 -7.87 4.73 5.92
N ARG A 150 -6.73 4.24 6.37
CA ARG A 150 -5.81 3.49 5.51
C ARG A 150 -6.24 2.03 5.47
N LEU A 151 -6.63 1.58 4.29
CA LEU A 151 -7.08 0.19 4.06
C LEU A 151 -5.91 -0.79 4.03
N VAL A 152 -4.70 -0.32 3.71
CA VAL A 152 -3.47 -1.11 3.74
C VAL A 152 -2.44 -0.33 4.55
N VAL A 153 -1.82 -0.99 5.51
CA VAL A 153 -0.79 -0.43 6.38
C VAL A 153 0.36 -1.42 6.48
N SER A 154 1.46 -1.15 5.77
CA SER A 154 2.69 -1.91 5.98
C SER A 154 3.66 -1.13 6.86
N LYS A 155 4.12 -1.77 7.94
CA LYS A 155 5.18 -1.27 8.84
C LYS A 155 6.57 -1.70 8.38
N ILE A 156 6.67 -2.46 7.29
CA ILE A 156 7.96 -2.85 6.72
C ILE A 156 8.59 -1.59 6.12
N ARG A 157 9.75 -1.21 6.65
CA ARG A 157 10.58 -0.19 6.01
C ARG A 157 11.14 -0.78 4.73
N ASN A 158 11.00 -0.04 3.64
CA ASN A 158 11.58 -0.41 2.36
C ASN A 158 13.11 -0.25 2.44
N ASN A 159 13.77 -1.25 3.02
CA ASN A 159 15.21 -1.41 3.05
C ASN A 159 15.56 -2.57 2.12
N SER A 160 15.35 -2.43 0.81
CA SER A 160 15.92 -3.39 -0.14
C SER A 160 17.38 -3.04 -0.41
N PRO A 161 18.36 -3.87 -0.01
CA PRO A 161 19.76 -3.73 -0.41
C PRO A 161 20.05 -4.38 -1.77
N HIS A 162 19.04 -5.06 -2.34
CA HIS A 162 19.15 -5.77 -3.60
C HIS A 162 18.06 -5.26 -4.53
N LEU A 163 18.38 -4.17 -5.21
CA LEU A 163 17.97 -3.81 -6.58
C LEU A 163 18.87 -2.64 -7.02
#